data_AF-A0A9X2I9Z2-F1
#
_entry.id   AF-A0A9X2I9Z2-F1
#
_cell.length_a   1.000
_cell.length_b   1.000
_cell.length_c   1.000
_cell.angle_alpha   90.00
_cell.angle_beta   90.00
_cell.angle_gamma   90.00
#
_symmetry.space_group_name_H-M   'P 1'
#
loop_
_entity.id
_entity.type
_entity.pdbx_description
1 polymer ?
#
loop_
_entity_poly.entity_id
_entity_poly.type
_entity_poly.pdbx_seq_one_letter_code
_entity_poly.pdbx_strand_id
1 'polypeptide(L)' 'MNKITISMLMGLFFLLTQAAVASQEAQELCAQQFLSQCMDRCQKTNDINCTQACQENAQNQCRQAGE' A
#
# COMPACT_ATOMS: atom_id res chain seq x y z
N MET A 1 2.49 -18.49 -34.81
CA MET A 1 2.79 -18.31 -33.37
C MET A 1 2.97 -19.70 -32.76
N ASN A 2 4.13 -20.00 -32.19
CA ASN A 2 4.39 -21.33 -31.63
C ASN A 2 3.58 -21.51 -30.34
N LYS A 3 3.03 -22.70 -30.11
CA LYS A 3 2.26 -23.00 -28.89
C LYS A 3 3.07 -22.70 -27.60
N ILE A 4 4.38 -22.91 -27.66
CA ILE A 4 5.31 -22.61 -26.57
C ILE A 4 5.41 -21.11 -26.30
N THR A 5 5.45 -20.27 -27.35
CA THR A 5 5.54 -18.82 -27.18
C THR A 5 4.27 -18.23 -26.55
N ILE A 6 3.10 -18.78 -26.88
CA ILE A 6 1.83 -18.39 -26.25
C ILE A 6 1.80 -18.79 -24.77
N SER A 7 2.25 -20.01 -24.45
CA SER A 7 2.30 -20.49 -23.07
C SER A 7 3.28 -19.67 -22.21
N MET A 8 4.43 -19.28 -22.77
CA MET A 8 5.41 -18.44 -22.07
C MET A 8 4.88 -17.02 -21.82
N LEU A 9 4.17 -16.44 -22.79
CA LEU A 9 3.53 -15.13 -22.63
C LEU A 9 2.46 -15.17 -21.52
N MET A 10 1.61 -16.19 -21.46
CA MET A 10 0.63 -16.34 -20.39
C MET A 10 1.27 -16.43 -19.00
N GLY A 11 2.39 -17.16 -18.86
CA GLY A 11 3.12 -17.25 -17.59
C GLY A 11 3.67 -15.91 -17.11
N LEU A 12 4.21 -15.09 -18.01
CA LEU A 12 4.73 -13.76 -17.68
C LEU A 12 3.63 -12.80 -17.20
N PHE A 13 2.45 -12.84 -17.83
CA PHE A 13 1.30 -12.04 -17.38
C PHE A 13 0.85 -12.41 -15.96
N PHE A 14 0.92 -13.68 -15.60
CA PHE A 14 0.50 -14.17 -14.27
C PHE A 14 1.47 -13.75 -13.13
N LEU A 15 2.73 -13.49 -13.44
CA LEU A 15 3.72 -13.01 -12.47
C LEU A 15 3.50 -11.52 -12.15
N LEU A 16 3.15 -10.72 -13.16
CA LEU A 16 2.91 -9.28 -12.99
C LEU A 16 1.67 -8.99 -12.13
N THR A 17 0.60 -9.78 -12.27
CA THR A 17 -0.61 -9.62 -11.44
C THR A 17 -0.36 -9.93 -9.97
N GLN A 18 0.42 -10.97 -9.66
CA GLN A 18 0.72 -11.31 -8.26
C GLN A 18 1.58 -10.24 -7.57
N ALA A 19 2.55 -9.66 -8.30
CA ALA A 19 3.37 -8.56 -7.79
C ALA A 19 2.53 -7.30 -7.52
N ALA A 20 1.60 -6.97 -8.41
CA ALA A 20 0.70 -5.83 -8.23
C ALA A 20 -0.22 -6.00 -7.00
N VAL A 21 -0.82 -7.19 -6.81
CA VAL A 21 -1.69 -7.46 -5.65
C VAL A 21 -0.90 -7.41 -4.34
N ALA A 22 0.27 -8.06 -4.30
CA ALA A 22 1.13 -8.02 -3.10
C ALA A 22 1.57 -6.58 -2.75
N SER A 23 1.83 -5.74 -3.76
CA SER A 23 2.18 -4.33 -3.53
C SER A 23 1.03 -3.53 -2.92
N GLN A 24 -0.21 -3.81 -3.35
CA GLN A 24 -1.40 -3.13 -2.85
C GLN A 24 -1.71 -3.53 -1.40
N GLU A 25 -1.64 -4.82 -1.08
CA GLU A 25 -1.85 -5.31 0.30
C GLU A 25 -0.80 -4.75 1.27
N ALA A 26 0.46 -4.69 0.86
CA ALA A 26 1.53 -4.09 1.66
C ALA A 26 1.30 -2.59 1.92
N GLN A 27 0.79 -1.87 0.91
CA GLN A 27 0.50 -0.45 1.02
C GLN A 27 -0.69 -0.17 1.95
N GLU A 28 -1.74 -0.99 1.88
CA GLU A 28 -2.89 -0.92 2.79
C GLU A 28 -2.48 -1.22 4.24
N LEU A 29 -1.68 -2.27 4.46
CA LEU A 29 -1.16 -2.61 5.78
C LEU A 29 -0.29 -1.48 6.36
N CYS A 30 0.58 -0.87 5.55
CA CYS A 30 1.37 0.28 5.96
C CYS A 30 0.47 1.44 6.40
N ALA A 31 -0.53 1.80 5.59
CA ALA A 31 -1.43 2.92 5.89
C ALA A 31 -2.20 2.67 7.18
N GLN A 32 -2.67 1.44 7.40
CA GLN A 32 -3.40 1.05 8.59
C GLN A 32 -2.52 1.08 9.85
N GLN A 33 -1.29 0.56 9.77
CA GLN A 33 -0.33 0.60 10.87
C GLN A 33 0.06 2.04 11.24
N PHE A 34 0.36 2.86 10.23
CA PHE A 34 0.67 4.27 10.44
C PHE A 34 -0.49 4.99 11.11
N LEU A 35 -1.71 4.82 10.58
CA LEU A 35 -2.90 5.47 11.12
C LEU A 35 -3.12 5.08 12.58
N SER A 36 -3.01 3.80 12.93
CA SER A 36 -3.13 3.33 14.32
C SER A 36 -2.11 4.01 15.24
N GLN A 37 -0.83 4.03 14.87
CA GLN A 37 0.22 4.66 15.68
C GLN A 37 0.03 6.17 15.79
N CYS A 38 -0.45 6.81 14.72
CA CYS A 38 -0.69 8.24 14.68
C CYS A 38 -1.87 8.62 15.59
N MET A 39 -2.97 7.85 15.55
CA MET A 39 -4.14 8.06 16.41
C MET A 39 -3.82 7.87 17.89
N ASP A 40 -3.01 6.87 18.24
CA ASP A 40 -2.52 6.68 19.62
C ASP A 40 -1.71 7.87 20.13
N ARG A 41 -1.01 8.59 19.24
CA ARG A 41 -0.33 9.83 19.58
C ARG A 41 -1.32 10.99 19.67
N CYS A 42 -2.28 11.09 18.76
CA CYS A 42 -3.30 12.14 18.80
C CYS A 42 -4.10 12.14 20.09
N GLN A 43 -4.47 10.96 20.61
CA GLN A 43 -5.17 10.84 21.89
C GLN A 43 -4.39 11.43 23.08
N LYS A 44 -3.06 11.55 22.96
CA LYS A 44 -2.17 12.12 23.97
C LYS A 44 -1.93 13.62 23.75
N THR A 45 -2.51 14.20 22.69
CA THR A 45 -2.39 15.61 22.33
C THR A 45 -3.76 16.29 22.42
N ASN A 46 -3.78 17.61 22.65
CA ASN A 46 -5.00 18.43 22.55
C ASN A 46 -5.21 19.00 21.14
N ASP A 47 -4.59 18.39 20.13
CA ASP A 47 -4.66 18.91 18.76
C ASP A 47 -5.90 18.36 18.03
N ILE A 48 -6.83 19.27 17.74
CA ILE A 48 -8.12 19.00 17.11
C ILE A 48 -7.94 18.50 15.66
N ASN A 49 -6.84 18.87 15.00
CA ASN A 49 -6.61 18.53 13.59
C ASN A 49 -5.78 17.25 13.43
N CYS A 50 -5.33 16.65 14.52
CA CYS A 50 -4.40 15.53 14.50
C CYS A 50 -4.97 14.32 13.75
N THR A 51 -6.26 13.99 13.95
CA THR A 51 -6.93 12.88 13.26
C THR A 51 -6.93 13.05 11.74
N GLN A 52 -7.23 14.26 11.26
CA GLN A 52 -7.26 14.54 9.82
C GLN A 52 -5.84 14.49 9.23
N ALA A 53 -4.87 15.08 9.92
CA ALA A 53 -3.47 15.03 9.51
C ALA A 53 -2.93 13.58 9.46
N CYS A 54 -3.37 12.71 10.39
CA CYS A 54 -3.02 11.29 10.36
C CYS A 54 -3.54 10.57 9.12
N GLN A 55 -4.80 10.83 8.72
CA GLN A 55 -5.37 10.22 7.52
C GLN A 55 -4.66 10.67 6.24
N GLU A 56 -4.40 11.97 6.10
CA GLU A 56 -3.71 12.53 4.93
C GLU A 56 -2.26 12.01 4.83
N ASN A 57 -1.57 11.89 5.96
CA ASN A 57 -0.19 11.41 5.98
C ASN A 57 -0.07 9.90 5.79
N ALA A 58 -1.03 9.09 6.27
CA ALA A 58 -0.99 7.63 6.13
C ALA A 58 -0.89 7.21 4.66
N GLN A 59 -1.69 7.81 3.79
CA GLN A 59 -1.68 7.48 2.36
C GLN A 59 -0.40 7.96 1.67
N ASN A 60 0.08 9.17 1.99
CA ASN A 60 1.26 9.74 1.37
C ASN A 60 2.56 9.00 1.76
N GLN A 61 2.75 8.69 3.04
CA GLN A 61 3.94 7.96 3.52
C GLN A 61 4.06 6.58 2.86
N CYS A 62 2.95 5.84 2.82
CA CYS A 62 2.96 4.47 2.33
C CYS A 62 3.01 4.39 0.80
N ARG A 63 2.54 5.42 0.08
CA ARG A 63 2.75 5.54 -1.37
C ARG A 63 4.20 5.83 -1.73
N GLN A 64 4.89 6.68 -0.96
CA GLN A 64 6.30 7.00 -1.21
C GLN A 64 7.25 5.84 -0.86
N ALA A 65 6.89 4.98 0.09
CA ALA A 65 7.71 3.82 0.46
C ALA A 65 7.71 2.70 -0.62
N GLY A 66 6.80 2.77 -1.59
CA GLY A 66 6.70 1.83 -2.71
C GLY A 66 7.28 2.34 -4.04
N GLU A 67 7.81 3.58 -4.06
CA GLU A 67 8.63 4.14 -5.16
C GLU A 67 10.13 3.87 -4.90
#